data_AF-A0A1A6FH71-F1
#
_entry.id   AF-A0A1A6FH71-F1
#
_cell.length_a   1.000
_cell.length_b   1.000
_cell.length_c   1.000
_cell.angle_alpha   90.00
_cell.angle_beta   90.00
_cell.angle_gamma   90.00
#
_symmetry.space_group_name_H-M   'P 1'
#
loop_
_entity.id
_entity.type
_entity.pdbx_description
1 polymer ?
#
loop_
_entity_poly.entity_id
_entity_poly.type
_entity_poly.pdbx_seq_one_letter_code
_entity_poly.pdbx_strand_id
1 'polypeptide(L)' 'MSDAYILELGVEPVGLVTREDDGYRFYAAKRSFRALEGRVFDSAENARDAAVDLFGEDAPASALTSLAVAAHM' A
#
# COMPACT_ATOMS: atom_id res chain seq x y z
N MET A 1 -16.08 0.27 -7.68
CA MET A 1 -15.63 1.27 -6.68
C MET A 1 -14.15 1.02 -6.51
N SER A 2 -13.30 1.95 -6.95
CA SER A 2 -11.86 1.82 -6.78
C SER A 2 -11.53 2.21 -5.35
N ASP A 3 -11.35 1.20 -4.50
CA ASP A 3 -10.83 1.41 -3.15
C ASP A 3 -9.31 1.62 -3.29
N ALA A 4 -8.81 2.74 -2.80
CA ALA A 4 -7.38 3.01 -2.72
C ALA A 4 -6.98 3.20 -1.26
N TYR A 5 -5.77 2.79 -0.91
CA TYR A 5 -5.24 2.83 0.45
C TYR A 5 -3.88 3.50 0.44
N ILE A 6 -3.67 4.49 1.30
CA ILE A 6 -2.32 4.95 1.60
C ILE A 6 -1.72 3.97 2.61
N LEU A 7 -0.51 3.51 2.31
CA LEU A 7 0.27 2.65 3.19
C LEU A 7 1.34 3.50 3.86
N GLU A 8 1.26 3.56 5.18
CA GLU A 8 2.17 4.35 6.02
C GLU A 8 2.97 3.42 6.93
N LEU A 9 4.25 3.72 7.10
CA LEU A 9 5.10 3.14 8.14
C LEU A 9 5.56 4.29 9.05
N GLY A 10 5.17 4.24 10.32
CA GLY A 10 5.31 5.35 11.24
C GLY A 10 4.46 6.54 10.82
N VAL A 11 5.09 7.68 10.55
CA VAL A 11 4.44 8.91 10.08
C VAL A 11 4.66 9.15 8.58
N GLU A 12 5.22 8.16 7.88
CA GLU A 12 5.65 8.34 6.50
C GLU A 12 4.84 7.47 5.54
N PRO A 13 4.21 8.06 4.51
CA PRO A 13 3.63 7.29 3.42
C PRO A 13 4.76 6.64 2.62
N VAL A 14 4.68 5.31 2.46
CA VAL A 14 5.67 4.51 1.73
C VAL A 14 5.12 3.95 0.42
N GLY A 15 3.78 3.86 0.30
CA GLY A 15 3.13 3.43 -0.93
C GLY A 15 1.63 3.73 -0.98
N LEU A 16 1.07 3.50 -2.16
CA LEU A 16 -0.36 3.49 -2.44
C LEU A 16 -0.73 2.07 -2.87
N VAL A 17 -1.86 1.56 -2.38
CA VAL A 17 -2.43 0.30 -2.83
C VAL A 17 -3.77 0.58 -3.48
N THR A 18 -3.96 0.18 -4.74
CA THR A 18 -5.26 0.31 -5.41
C THR A 18 -5.88 -1.06 -5.60
N ARG A 19 -7.20 -1.14 -5.39
CA ARG A 19 -7.98 -2.29 -5.80
C ARG A 19 -8.23 -2.23 -7.30
N GLU A 20 -7.76 -3.24 -8.01
CA GLU A 20 -7.89 -3.46 -9.45
C GLU A 20 -8.62 -4.80 -9.70
N ASP A 21 -8.91 -5.11 -10.98
CA ASP A 21 -9.66 -6.32 -11.34
C ASP A 21 -8.90 -7.61 -11.00
N ASP A 22 -7.57 -7.56 -10.99
CA ASP A 22 -6.64 -8.67 -10.72
C ASP A 22 -6.16 -8.74 -9.27
N GLY A 23 -6.58 -7.82 -8.39
CA GLY A 23 -6.22 -7.82 -6.97
C GLY A 23 -5.89 -6.43 -6.44
N TYR A 24 -4.88 -6.36 -5.56
CA TYR A 24 -4.42 -5.12 -4.94
C TYR A 24 -3.03 -4.77 -5.45
N ARG A 25 -2.90 -3.74 -6.27
CA ARG A 25 -1.61 -3.33 -6.85
C ARG A 25 -0.93 -2.30 -5.98
N PHE A 26 0.35 -2.51 -5.70
CA PHE A 26 1.19 -1.58 -4.93
C PHE A 26 1.94 -0.60 -5.86
N TYR A 27 1.96 0.67 -5.47
CA TYR A 27 2.75 1.73 -6.09
C TYR A 27 3.65 2.39 -5.04
N ALA A 28 4.96 2.43 -5.29
CA ALA A 28 5.93 2.92 -4.33
C ALA A 28 5.94 4.46 -4.30
N ALA A 29 5.68 5.03 -3.12
CA ALA A 29 5.86 6.47 -2.89
C ALA A 29 7.34 6.83 -2.62
N LYS A 30 8.14 5.85 -2.17
CA LYS A 30 9.55 6.00 -1.83
C LYS A 30 10.43 5.01 -2.59
N ARG A 31 11.67 5.43 -2.94
CA ARG A 31 12.63 4.58 -3.66
C ARG A 31 12.98 3.29 -2.92
N SER A 32 13.04 3.30 -1.59
CA SER A 32 13.30 2.12 -0.77
C SER A 32 12.24 1.02 -0.94
N PHE A 33 11.04 1.37 -1.41
CA PHE A 33 9.93 0.45 -1.62
C PHE A 33 9.73 0.04 -3.09
N ARG A 34 10.63 0.46 -3.99
CA ARG A 34 10.53 0.12 -5.42
C ARG A 34 10.56 -1.38 -5.73
N ALA A 35 11.08 -2.21 -4.83
CA ALA A 35 11.00 -3.67 -4.97
C ALA A 35 9.54 -4.19 -4.95
N LEU A 36 8.59 -3.37 -4.49
CA LEU A 36 7.17 -3.67 -4.50
C LEU A 36 6.39 -3.03 -5.65
N GLU A 37 7.03 -2.17 -6.45
CA GLU A 37 6.37 -1.43 -7.52
C GLU A 37 5.64 -2.35 -8.49
N GLY A 38 4.33 -2.11 -8.68
CA GLY A 38 3.48 -2.84 -9.61
C GLY A 38 3.15 -4.28 -9.20
N ARG A 39 3.65 -4.78 -8.06
CA ARG A 39 3.28 -6.11 -7.55
C ARG A 39 1.80 -6.12 -7.17
N VAL A 40 1.14 -7.23 -7.50
CA VAL A 40 -0.27 -7.50 -7.19
C VAL A 40 -0.34 -8.47 -6.02
N PHE A 41 -1.23 -8.18 -5.08
CA PHE A 41 -1.46 -8.95 -3.85
C PHE A 41 -2.94 -9.34 -3.75
N ASP A 42 -3.23 -10.40 -3.00
CA ASP A 42 -4.62 -10.87 -2.77
C ASP A 42 -5.44 -9.90 -1.91
N SER A 43 -4.77 -9.08 -1.09
CA SER A 43 -5.37 -8.09 -0.19
C SER A 43 -4.46 -6.88 0.02
N ALA A 44 -5.03 -5.77 0.49
CA ALA A 44 -4.25 -4.59 0.87
C ALA A 44 -3.35 -4.88 2.09
N GLU A 45 -3.80 -5.75 2.99
CA GLU A 45 -3.07 -6.23 4.15
C GLU A 45 -1.81 -7.01 3.74
N ASN A 46 -1.91 -7.88 2.72
CA ASN A 46 -0.75 -8.61 2.19
C ASN A 46 0.28 -7.65 1.58
N ALA A 47 -0.18 -6.56 0.93
CA ALA A 47 0.72 -5.52 0.43
C ALA A 47 1.42 -4.76 1.57
N ARG A 48 0.71 -4.50 2.68
CA ARG A 48 1.28 -3.90 3.90
C ARG A 48 2.32 -4.81 4.54
N ASP A 49 2.00 -6.08 4.70
CA ASP A 49 2.92 -7.04 5.32
C ASP A 49 4.20 -7.16 4.48
N ALA A 50 4.10 -7.20 3.15
CA ALA A 50 5.27 -7.16 2.27
C ALA A 50 6.10 -5.85 2.39
N ALA A 51 5.47 -4.72 2.69
CA ALA A 51 6.16 -3.46 2.93
C ALA A 51 6.88 -3.45 4.29
N VAL A 52 6.25 -4.00 5.33
CA VAL A 52 6.87 -4.21 6.65
C VAL A 52 8.08 -5.13 6.52
N ASP A 53 7.94 -6.26 5.82
CA ASP A 53 9.04 -7.20 5.58
C ASP A 53 10.20 -6.56 4.81
N LEU A 54 9.90 -5.71 3.82
CA LEU A 54 10.92 -5.00 3.06
C LEU A 54 11.64 -3.93 3.89
N PHE A 55 10.97 -3.31 4.87
CA PHE A 55 11.60 -2.38 5.79
C PHE A 55 12.57 -3.10 6.75
N GLY A 56 12.16 -4.26 7.27
CA GLY A 56 12.97 -5.13 8.13
C GLY A 56 12.47 -5.18 9.59
N GLU A 57 13.27 -5.78 10.46
CA GLU A 57 12.89 -6.16 11.83
C GLU A 57 12.48 -4.97 12.72
N ASP A 58 12.99 -3.76 12.44
CA ASP A 58 12.70 -2.52 13.18
C ASP A 58 11.58 -1.68 12.55
N ALA A 59 10.68 -2.31 11.78
CA ALA A 59 9.59 -1.61 11.13
C ALA A 59 8.71 -0.87 12.16
N PRO A 60 8.45 0.44 11.96
CA PRO A 60 7.54 1.18 12.83
C PRO A 60 6.11 0.70 12.62
N ALA A 61 5.19 1.18 13.46
CA ALA A 61 3.77 0.86 13.34
C ALA A 61 3.26 1.16 11.92
N SER A 62 2.48 0.25 11.35
CA SER A 62 1.96 0.36 9.99
C SER A 62 0.48 0.73 9.98
N ALA A 63 0.06 1.48 8.95
CA ALA A 63 -1.34 1.84 8.75
C ALA A 63 -1.75 1.70 7.27
N LEU A 64 -3.02 1.31 7.06
CA LEU A 64 -3.68 1.33 5.76
C LEU A 64 -4.86 2.30 5.85
N THR A 65 -4.68 3.47 5.27
CA THR A 65 -5.67 4.55 5.31
C THR A 65 -6.48 4.53 4.03
N SER A 66 -7.76 4.13 4.11
CA SER A 66 -8.67 4.12 2.96
C SER A 66 -8.92 5.53 2.43
N LEU A 67 -8.64 5.73 1.15
CA LEU A 67 -9.05 6.88 0.38
C LEU A 67 -10.45 6.63 -0.15
N ALA A 68 -11.45 7.21 0.51
CA ALA A 68 -12.79 7.28 -0.06
C ALA A 68 -12.75 8.25 -1.26
N VAL A 69 -12.67 7.71 -2.48
CA VAL A 69 -12.97 8.50 -3.68
C VAL A 69 -14.48 8.73 -3.65
N ALA A 70 -14.89 9.93 -3.22
CA ALA A 70 -16.25 10.38 -3.43
C ALA A 70 -16.49 10.45 -4.95
N ALA A 71 -17.08 9.39 -5.50
CA ALA A 71 -17.52 9.39 -6.88
C ALA A 71 -18.57 10.49 -7.03
N HIS A 72 -18.17 11.64 -7.58
CA HIS A 72 -19.12 12.64 -8.04
C HIS A 72 -19.77 12.08 -9.31
N MET A 73 -21.06 11.76 -9.20
CA MET A 73 -21.92 11.34 -10.31
C MET A 73 -22.21 12.51 -11.25
#